data_AF-D8K4X4-F1
#
_entry.id   AF-D8K4X4-F1
#
_cell.length_a   1.000
_cell.length_b   1.000
_cell.length_c   1.000
_cell.angle_alpha   90.00
_cell.angle_beta   90.00
_cell.angle_gamma   90.00
#
_symmetry.space_group_name_H-M   'P 1'
#
loop_
_entity.id
_entity.type
_entity.pdbx_description
1 polymer ?
#
loop_
_entity_poly.entity_id
_entity_poly.type
_entity_poly.pdbx_seq_one_letter_code
_entity_poly.pdbx_strand_id
1 'polypeptide(L)'
;MERVIVFLFISVALNGCATVNSMAVDKGTRTVDTAAKSIVLMTIDIFRSDNSRHVPIPIVVKLEKPNAQSNQDRQNFKLAKNTDAVEENGHTIYMARIALEPGLYKLAEVSGQANAFPFYGTTFMVPLLLDLEVAPHSVTYIGRVTAELWPRQEGEFRAGSIIPLIEQSVAGISTGTWDITVDDRSEKDIALFRANYPALATIPINSNPLPSFDRAALQR
;
A
#
# COMPACT_ATOMS: atom_id res chain seq x y z
N MET A 1 45.22 26.70 -38.30
CA MET A 1 44.57 27.22 -37.08
C MET A 1 43.19 26.59 -36.99
N GLU A 2 43.13 25.60 -36.10
CA GLU A 2 42.01 25.04 -35.34
C GLU A 2 40.59 25.00 -35.94
N ARG A 3 40.17 23.77 -36.28
CA ARG A 3 38.77 23.37 -36.46
C ARG A 3 38.16 23.10 -35.09
N VAL A 4 37.19 23.91 -34.67
CA VAL A 4 36.40 23.65 -33.46
C VAL A 4 35.31 22.63 -33.78
N ILE A 5 35.47 21.42 -33.24
CA ILE A 5 34.43 20.37 -33.22
C ILE A 5 33.57 20.64 -31.99
N VAL A 6 32.33 21.09 -32.17
CA VAL A 6 31.36 21.22 -31.09
C VAL A 6 30.72 19.85 -30.87
N PHE A 7 31.10 19.18 -29.77
CA PHE A 7 30.42 18.01 -29.25
C PHE A 7 29.07 18.43 -28.66
N LEU A 8 27.98 18.00 -29.28
CA LEU A 8 26.63 18.13 -28.74
C LEU A 8 26.45 17.07 -27.64
N PHE A 9 26.60 17.47 -26.38
CA PHE A 9 26.36 16.61 -25.22
C PHE A 9 24.86 16.27 -25.12
N ILE A 10 24.57 14.97 -25.13
CA ILE A 10 23.26 14.37 -24.94
C ILE A 10 22.85 14.55 -23.47
N SER A 11 21.79 15.33 -23.23
CA SER A 11 21.15 15.44 -21.92
C SER A 11 19.90 14.55 -21.88
N VAL A 12 20.07 13.24 -21.67
CA VAL A 12 18.94 12.36 -21.32
C VAL A 12 18.57 12.66 -19.87
N ALA A 13 17.56 13.51 -19.69
CA ALA A 13 16.94 13.73 -18.40
C ALA A 13 16.17 12.47 -17.98
N LEU A 14 16.78 11.63 -17.14
CA LEU A 14 16.12 10.56 -16.40
C LEU A 14 15.23 11.17 -15.30
N ASN A 15 14.09 11.74 -15.69
CA ASN A 15 13.02 12.10 -14.75
C ASN A 15 12.23 10.83 -14.37
N GLY A 16 12.84 9.98 -13.54
CA GLY A 16 12.17 8.82 -12.95
C GLY A 16 11.32 9.22 -11.75
N CYS A 17 10.27 10.03 -11.96
CA CYS A 17 9.23 10.21 -10.95
C CYS A 17 8.55 8.85 -10.73
N ALA A 18 8.55 8.36 -9.49
CA ALA A 18 7.84 7.14 -9.12
C ALA A 18 6.37 7.28 -9.54
N THR A 19 5.92 6.44 -10.48
CA THR A 19 4.57 6.54 -11.04
C THR A 19 3.57 6.08 -9.99
N VAL A 20 2.59 6.93 -9.69
CA VAL A 20 1.47 6.59 -8.80
C VAL A 20 0.30 6.16 -9.67
N ASN A 21 -0.03 4.87 -9.61
CA ASN A 21 -1.10 4.25 -10.35
C ASN A 21 -2.44 4.39 -9.62
N SER A 22 -3.51 4.50 -10.40
CA SER A 22 -4.88 4.36 -9.91
C SER A 22 -5.23 2.88 -9.68
N MET A 23 -6.26 2.63 -8.88
CA MET A 23 -6.81 1.30 -8.68
C MET A 23 -7.46 0.76 -9.98
N ALA A 24 -7.42 -0.56 -10.16
CA ALA A 24 -7.78 -1.28 -11.38
C ALA A 24 -9.27 -1.19 -11.76
N VAL A 25 -10.13 -1.18 -10.75
CA VAL A 25 -11.60 -1.09 -10.91
C VAL A 25 -12.12 -0.03 -9.97
N ASP A 26 -13.11 0.75 -10.36
CA ASP A 26 -13.81 1.70 -9.51
C ASP A 26 -15.32 1.39 -9.46
N LYS A 27 -16.10 2.23 -8.78
CA LYS A 27 -17.55 2.06 -8.64
C LYS A 27 -18.32 2.24 -9.95
N GLY A 28 -17.73 2.88 -10.95
CA GLY A 28 -18.29 3.07 -12.29
C GLY A 28 -17.91 1.95 -13.27
N THR A 29 -16.84 1.21 -12.98
CA THR A 29 -16.34 0.11 -13.79
C THR A 29 -17.36 -1.02 -13.86
N ARG A 30 -17.61 -1.53 -15.07
CA ARG A 30 -18.62 -2.59 -15.31
C ARG A 30 -18.03 -3.93 -15.72
N THR A 31 -16.83 -3.91 -16.30
CA THR A 31 -16.15 -5.08 -16.83
C THR A 31 -14.72 -5.08 -16.36
N VAL A 32 -14.18 -6.25 -16.07
CA VAL A 32 -12.76 -6.45 -15.80
C VAL A 32 -12.14 -7.13 -17.01
N ASP A 33 -11.01 -6.58 -17.48
CA ASP A 33 -10.17 -7.22 -18.47
C ASP A 33 -8.87 -7.68 -17.78
N THR A 34 -8.63 -9.00 -17.79
CA THR A 34 -7.40 -9.60 -17.27
C THR A 34 -6.45 -10.12 -18.35
N ALA A 35 -6.65 -9.73 -19.62
CA ALA A 35 -5.83 -10.20 -20.73
C ALA A 35 -4.35 -9.78 -20.60
N ALA A 36 -4.09 -8.53 -20.22
CA ALA A 36 -2.72 -8.03 -20.06
C ALA A 36 -2.23 -8.00 -18.60
N LYS A 37 -3.13 -7.66 -17.66
CA LYS A 37 -2.81 -7.53 -16.24
C LYS A 37 -3.80 -8.32 -15.41
N SER A 38 -3.33 -8.95 -14.34
CA SER A 38 -4.18 -9.55 -13.32
C SER A 38 -4.51 -8.52 -12.25
N ILE A 39 -5.59 -8.77 -11.49
CA ILE A 39 -6.01 -7.90 -10.38
C ILE A 39 -5.73 -8.60 -9.06
N VAL A 40 -4.99 -7.92 -8.19
CA VAL A 40 -4.75 -8.31 -6.79
C VAL A 40 -5.65 -7.50 -5.88
N LEU A 41 -6.42 -8.18 -5.03
CA LEU A 41 -7.35 -7.60 -4.08
C LEU A 41 -6.78 -7.78 -2.66
N MET A 42 -6.74 -6.72 -1.89
CA MET A 42 -6.40 -6.77 -0.46
C MET A 42 -7.21 -5.73 0.32
N THR A 43 -7.45 -6.02 1.58
CA THR A 43 -8.03 -5.05 2.51
C THR A 43 -6.97 -4.58 3.50
N ILE A 44 -7.13 -3.35 3.97
CA ILE A 44 -6.20 -2.70 4.87
C ILE A 44 -7.01 -2.05 5.98
N ASP A 45 -6.72 -2.42 7.22
CA ASP A 45 -7.27 -1.84 8.44
C ASP A 45 -6.11 -1.24 9.24
N ILE A 46 -6.01 0.10 9.27
CA ILE A 46 -4.97 0.80 10.04
C ILE A 46 -5.64 1.66 11.07
N PHE A 47 -5.31 1.44 12.33
CA PHE A 47 -5.95 2.13 13.44
C PHE A 47 -5.00 2.32 14.62
N ARG A 48 -5.54 2.92 15.68
CA ARG A 48 -4.92 3.06 17.00
C ARG A 48 -6.01 2.97 18.06
N SER A 49 -5.70 2.37 19.20
CA SER A 49 -6.66 2.17 20.31
C SER A 49 -6.61 3.27 21.39
N ASP A 50 -5.62 4.17 21.34
CA ASP A 50 -5.34 5.15 22.39
C ASP A 50 -6.22 6.42 22.39
N ASN A 51 -7.39 6.39 21.74
CA ASN A 51 -8.33 7.52 21.61
C ASN A 51 -7.71 8.83 21.06
N SER A 52 -6.51 8.77 20.48
CA SER A 52 -5.88 9.95 19.89
C SER A 52 -6.71 10.47 18.72
N ARG A 53 -6.83 11.81 18.64
CA ARG A 53 -7.45 12.48 17.49
C ARG A 53 -6.67 12.31 16.18
N HIS A 54 -5.41 11.89 16.22
CA HIS A 54 -4.57 11.68 15.03
C HIS A 54 -4.80 10.28 14.48
N VAL A 55 -5.84 10.15 13.65
CA VAL A 55 -6.25 8.88 13.04
C VAL A 55 -5.38 8.59 11.81
N PRO A 56 -4.71 7.43 11.73
CA PRO A 56 -3.96 7.01 10.55
C PRO A 56 -4.88 6.79 9.34
N ILE A 57 -4.47 7.30 8.18
CA ILE A 57 -5.16 7.14 6.90
C ILE A 57 -4.14 6.59 5.89
N PRO A 58 -4.26 5.33 5.42
CA PRO A 58 -3.43 4.83 4.33
C PRO A 58 -3.73 5.58 3.03
N ILE A 59 -2.67 5.88 2.28
CA ILE A 59 -2.75 6.66 1.03
C ILE A 59 -2.09 5.90 -0.13
N VAL A 60 -1.06 5.08 0.14
CA VAL A 60 -0.33 4.37 -0.92
C VAL A 60 0.00 2.95 -0.49
N VAL A 61 -0.31 1.98 -1.34
CA VAL A 61 0.26 0.64 -1.30
C VAL A 61 1.47 0.60 -2.23
N LYS A 62 2.61 0.13 -1.75
CA LYS A 62 3.85 0.05 -2.54
C LYS A 62 4.22 -1.39 -2.82
N LEU A 63 4.50 -1.66 -4.09
CA LEU A 63 5.02 -2.94 -4.56
C LEU A 63 6.33 -2.74 -5.30
N GLU A 64 7.19 -3.74 -5.22
CA GLU A 64 8.49 -3.75 -5.89
C GLU A 64 8.67 -5.05 -6.66
N LYS A 65 9.30 -5.01 -7.84
CA LYS A 65 9.81 -6.22 -8.47
C LYS A 65 11.00 -6.77 -7.64
N PRO A 66 11.27 -8.08 -7.67
CA PRO A 66 12.44 -8.65 -7.01
C PRO A 66 13.71 -7.92 -7.41
N ASN A 67 14.56 -7.60 -6.43
CA ASN A 67 15.82 -6.89 -6.61
C ASN A 67 15.71 -5.47 -7.20
N ALA A 68 14.56 -4.80 -7.06
CA ALA A 68 14.34 -3.43 -7.53
C ALA A 68 15.54 -2.49 -7.22
N GLN A 69 16.20 -2.00 -8.28
CA GLN A 69 17.32 -1.05 -8.18
C GLN A 69 16.91 0.37 -8.57
N SER A 70 15.75 0.51 -9.23
CA SER A 70 15.30 1.77 -9.80
C SER A 70 13.85 2.09 -9.43
N ASN A 71 13.45 3.35 -9.60
CA ASN A 71 12.05 3.76 -9.41
C ASN A 71 11.08 3.11 -10.42
N GLN A 72 11.58 2.58 -11.53
CA GLN A 72 10.76 1.89 -12.55
C GLN A 72 10.36 0.48 -12.09
N ASP A 73 11.15 -0.11 -11.19
CA ASP A 73 10.86 -1.41 -10.58
C ASP A 73 9.88 -1.30 -9.41
N ARG A 74 9.48 -0.07 -9.06
CA ARG A 74 8.59 0.26 -7.95
C ARG A 74 7.26 0.77 -8.48
N GLN A 75 6.17 0.23 -7.93
CA GLN A 75 4.82 0.62 -8.29
C GLN A 75 4.07 1.08 -7.05
N ASN A 76 3.53 2.29 -7.12
CA ASN A 76 2.70 2.87 -6.08
C ASN A 76 1.24 2.83 -6.51
N PHE A 77 0.32 2.46 -5.63
CA PHE A 77 -1.12 2.47 -5.90
C PHE A 77 -1.83 3.35 -4.87
N LYS A 78 -2.53 4.38 -5.36
CA LYS A 78 -3.18 5.37 -4.51
C LYS A 78 -4.51 4.84 -3.95
N LEU A 79 -4.70 5.05 -2.65
CA LEU A 79 -5.95 4.88 -1.92
C LEU A 79 -6.55 6.25 -1.59
N ALA A 80 -7.88 6.32 -1.63
CA ALA A 80 -8.63 7.48 -1.16
C ALA A 80 -9.85 7.03 -0.35
N LYS A 81 -9.97 7.56 0.88
CA LYS A 81 -11.04 7.19 1.83
C LYS A 81 -12.46 7.29 1.23
N ASN A 82 -12.73 8.26 0.37
CA ASN A 82 -14.06 8.49 -0.21
C ASN A 82 -14.47 7.46 -1.27
N THR A 83 -13.52 6.76 -1.88
CA THR A 83 -13.75 5.88 -3.04
C THR A 83 -13.32 4.44 -2.78
N ASP A 84 -12.33 4.26 -1.92
CA ASP A 84 -11.64 3.01 -1.68
C ASP A 84 -11.83 2.49 -0.26
N ALA A 85 -12.71 3.09 0.55
CA ALA A 85 -12.95 2.63 1.91
C ALA A 85 -14.43 2.43 2.23
N VAL A 86 -14.68 1.55 3.20
CA VAL A 86 -15.99 1.26 3.81
C VAL A 86 -15.85 1.26 5.32
N GLU A 87 -16.95 1.56 6.01
CA GLU A 87 -17.01 1.43 7.46
C GLU A 87 -17.53 0.02 7.83
N GLU A 88 -16.83 -0.65 8.73
CA GLU A 88 -17.15 -2.00 9.19
C GLU A 88 -16.84 -2.09 10.69
N ASN A 89 -17.84 -2.37 11.52
CA ASN A 89 -17.66 -2.53 12.98
C ASN A 89 -16.93 -1.35 13.67
N GLY A 90 -17.11 -0.13 13.17
CA GLY A 90 -16.44 1.07 13.69
C GLY A 90 -15.02 1.28 13.17
N HIS A 91 -14.54 0.44 12.26
CA HIS A 91 -13.26 0.55 11.58
C HIS A 91 -13.44 1.01 10.13
N THR A 92 -12.53 1.84 9.64
CA THR A 92 -12.47 2.19 8.21
C THR A 92 -11.59 1.16 7.49
N ILE A 93 -12.22 0.28 6.70
CA ILE A 93 -11.52 -0.74 5.90
C ILE A 93 -11.27 -0.21 4.50
N TYR A 94 -10.00 -0.17 4.10
CA TYR A 94 -9.58 0.24 2.76
C TYR A 94 -9.45 -0.98 1.84
N MET A 95 -9.95 -0.86 0.62
CA MET A 95 -10.07 -1.92 -0.38
C MET A 95 -9.18 -1.60 -1.58
N ALA A 96 -7.99 -2.21 -1.62
CA ALA A 96 -7.07 -2.05 -2.75
C ALA A 96 -7.42 -3.02 -3.88
N ARG A 97 -7.44 -2.52 -5.12
CA ARG A 97 -7.62 -3.30 -6.36
C ARG A 97 -6.46 -2.99 -7.28
N ILE A 98 -5.42 -3.80 -7.21
CA ILE A 98 -4.11 -3.50 -7.79
C ILE A 98 -3.97 -4.25 -9.12
N ALA A 99 -3.74 -3.52 -10.23
CA ALA A 99 -3.51 -4.13 -11.54
C ALA A 99 -2.02 -4.35 -11.78
N LEU A 100 -1.60 -5.60 -11.94
CA LEU A 100 -0.19 -5.98 -12.13
C LEU A 100 -0.03 -6.91 -13.33
N GLU A 101 1.09 -6.78 -14.02
CA GLU A 101 1.54 -7.82 -14.95
C GLU A 101 1.85 -9.10 -14.18
N PRO A 102 1.64 -10.29 -14.78
CA PRO A 102 1.96 -11.55 -14.11
C PRO A 102 3.44 -11.64 -13.74
N GLY A 103 3.74 -12.22 -12.58
CA GLY A 103 5.10 -12.38 -12.10
C GLY A 103 5.26 -12.23 -10.59
N LEU A 104 6.52 -12.14 -10.15
CA LEU A 104 6.89 -12.00 -8.75
C LEU A 104 7.02 -10.53 -8.36
N TYR A 105 6.55 -10.22 -7.16
CA TYR A 105 6.62 -8.91 -6.53
C TYR A 105 6.90 -9.06 -5.03
N LYS A 106 7.32 -7.97 -4.41
CA LYS A 106 7.26 -7.76 -2.97
C LYS A 106 6.18 -6.73 -2.67
N LEU A 107 5.23 -7.06 -1.81
CA LEU A 107 4.39 -6.09 -1.13
C LEU A 107 5.25 -5.42 -0.05
N ALA A 108 5.82 -4.27 -0.39
CA ALA A 108 6.87 -3.64 0.40
C ALA A 108 6.31 -2.95 1.65
N GLU A 109 5.35 -2.05 1.46
CA GLU A 109 4.78 -1.25 2.56
C GLU A 109 3.42 -0.66 2.19
N VAL A 110 2.69 -0.24 3.24
CA VAL A 110 1.58 0.71 3.13
C VAL A 110 2.00 2.01 3.80
N SER A 111 1.83 3.14 3.11
CA SER A 111 2.19 4.45 3.65
C SER A 111 0.99 5.39 3.65
N GLY A 112 1.00 6.36 4.54
CA GLY A 112 -0.15 7.22 4.76
C GLY A 112 0.16 8.43 5.63
N GLN A 113 -0.90 9.06 6.13
CA GLN A 113 -0.79 10.22 7.01
C GLN A 113 -1.73 10.07 8.21
N ALA A 114 -1.30 10.59 9.35
CA ALA A 114 -2.14 10.85 10.51
C ALA A 114 -2.39 12.36 10.59
N ASN A 115 -3.65 12.78 10.64
CA ASN A 115 -4.03 14.18 10.55
C ASN A 115 -4.90 14.57 11.75
N ALA A 116 -4.59 15.68 12.43
CA ALA A 116 -5.51 16.32 13.37
C ALA A 116 -5.12 17.78 13.64
N PHE A 117 -6.09 18.69 13.63
CA PHE A 117 -5.83 20.11 13.89
C PHE A 117 -5.01 20.33 15.19
N PRO A 118 -3.97 21.20 15.15
CA PRO A 118 -3.49 22.00 14.01
C PRO A 118 -2.47 21.30 13.10
N PHE A 119 -2.12 20.04 13.34
CA PHE A 119 -1.05 19.31 12.66
C PHE A 119 -1.59 18.41 11.53
N TYR A 120 -1.13 18.64 10.30
CA TYR A 120 -1.56 17.91 9.11
C TYR A 120 -0.35 17.39 8.34
N GLY A 121 -0.50 16.28 7.64
CA GLY A 121 0.56 15.71 6.81
C GLY A 121 1.59 14.89 7.58
N THR A 122 1.32 14.49 8.83
CA THR A 122 2.22 13.60 9.57
C THR A 122 2.24 12.22 8.92
N THR A 123 3.33 11.89 8.23
CA THR A 123 3.44 10.65 7.45
C THR A 123 3.84 9.45 8.28
N PHE A 124 3.30 8.28 7.95
CA PHE A 124 3.70 6.98 8.51
C PHE A 124 3.98 5.95 7.42
N MET A 125 4.66 4.86 7.80
CA MET A 125 4.87 3.67 6.98
C MET A 125 4.60 2.40 7.80
N VAL A 126 3.90 1.44 7.22
CA VAL A 126 3.67 0.08 7.72
C VAL A 126 4.50 -0.86 6.84
N PRO A 127 5.67 -1.35 7.31
CA PRO A 127 6.50 -2.25 6.54
C PRO A 127 5.89 -3.65 6.47
N LEU A 128 5.87 -4.26 5.30
CA LEU A 128 5.31 -5.60 5.07
C LEU A 128 6.36 -6.60 4.57
N LEU A 129 7.10 -6.22 3.51
CA LEU A 129 8.13 -7.05 2.86
C LEU A 129 7.70 -8.49 2.52
N LEU A 130 6.43 -8.67 2.14
CA LEU A 130 5.86 -9.99 1.82
C LEU A 130 6.04 -10.32 0.35
N ASP A 131 6.44 -11.54 0.04
CA ASP A 131 6.54 -12.02 -1.33
C ASP A 131 5.14 -12.29 -1.90
N LEU A 132 4.90 -11.83 -3.11
CA LEU A 132 3.63 -11.91 -3.82
C LEU A 132 3.86 -12.47 -5.23
N GLU A 133 3.18 -13.56 -5.56
CA GLU A 133 3.12 -14.09 -6.91
C GLU A 133 1.78 -13.74 -7.56
N VAL A 134 1.86 -13.12 -8.74
CA VAL A 134 0.69 -12.72 -9.53
C VAL A 134 0.50 -13.70 -10.68
N ALA A 135 -0.49 -14.56 -10.56
CA ALA A 135 -0.86 -15.50 -11.63
C ALA A 135 -1.47 -14.76 -12.84
N PRO A 136 -1.23 -15.21 -14.09
CA PRO A 136 -1.80 -14.59 -15.28
C PRO A 136 -3.32 -14.73 -15.35
N HIS A 137 -3.97 -13.75 -16.00
CA HIS A 137 -5.41 -13.76 -16.29
C HIS A 137 -6.33 -13.95 -15.07
N SER A 138 -5.92 -13.43 -13.92
CA SER A 138 -6.58 -13.74 -12.64
C SER A 138 -7.09 -12.51 -11.89
N VAL A 139 -8.10 -12.73 -11.05
CA VAL A 139 -8.45 -11.84 -9.95
C VAL A 139 -8.22 -12.61 -8.65
N THR A 140 -7.29 -12.14 -7.82
CA THR A 140 -6.81 -12.88 -6.65
C THR A 140 -6.91 -12.03 -5.39
N TYR A 141 -7.55 -12.55 -4.34
CA TYR A 141 -7.57 -11.96 -3.02
C TYR A 141 -6.40 -12.49 -2.18
N ILE A 142 -5.64 -11.58 -1.56
CA ILE A 142 -4.36 -11.92 -0.90
C ILE A 142 -4.37 -11.70 0.62
N GLY A 143 -5.52 -11.39 1.20
CA GLY A 143 -5.68 -11.23 2.66
C GLY A 143 -5.95 -9.81 3.13
N ARG A 144 -6.15 -9.69 4.44
CA ARG A 144 -6.31 -8.43 5.16
C ARG A 144 -5.04 -8.10 5.91
N VAL A 145 -4.51 -6.90 5.65
CA VAL A 145 -3.44 -6.31 6.47
C VAL A 145 -4.10 -5.51 7.59
N THR A 146 -3.83 -5.88 8.83
CA THR A 146 -4.24 -5.12 10.01
C THR A 146 -2.99 -4.51 10.64
N ALA A 147 -3.00 -3.20 10.90
CA ALA A 147 -1.89 -2.50 11.53
C ALA A 147 -2.39 -1.58 12.65
N GLU A 148 -2.09 -1.93 13.90
CA GLU A 148 -2.40 -1.11 15.07
C GLU A 148 -1.18 -0.32 15.52
N LEU A 149 -1.33 0.98 15.73
CA LEU A 149 -0.26 1.83 16.24
C LEU A 149 -0.11 1.65 17.76
N TRP A 150 1.09 1.26 18.19
CA TRP A 150 1.43 1.08 19.61
C TRP A 150 2.66 1.93 20.01
N PRO A 151 2.82 2.28 21.29
CA PRO A 151 4.06 2.86 21.78
C PRO A 151 5.24 1.92 21.51
N ARG A 152 6.34 2.48 21.00
CA ARG A 152 7.54 1.73 20.64
C ARG A 152 8.39 1.39 21.85
N GLN A 153 8.90 0.16 21.89
CA GLN A 153 9.95 -0.31 22.79
C GLN A 153 11.33 -0.29 22.12
N GLU A 154 12.39 -0.40 22.91
CA GLU A 154 13.76 -0.47 22.38
C GLU A 154 13.92 -1.66 21.42
N GLY A 155 14.58 -1.43 20.28
CA GLY A 155 14.79 -2.45 19.25
C GLY A 155 13.63 -2.64 18.26
N GLU A 156 12.46 -2.03 18.47
CA GLU A 156 11.35 -2.09 17.50
C GLU A 156 11.57 -1.21 16.28
N PHE A 157 11.00 -1.59 15.13
CA PHE A 157 10.94 -0.67 13.99
C PHE A 157 10.02 0.52 14.33
N ARG A 158 10.16 1.61 13.58
CA ARG A 158 9.40 2.85 13.82
C ARG A 158 8.22 2.95 12.86
N ALA A 159 7.11 3.50 13.34
CA ALA A 159 5.94 3.80 12.53
C ALA A 159 6.18 4.97 11.54
N GLY A 160 7.18 5.82 11.77
CA GLY A 160 7.58 6.89 10.85
C GLY A 160 9.01 7.35 11.03
N SER A 161 9.40 8.35 10.22
CA SER A 161 10.78 8.84 10.13
C SER A 161 11.30 9.41 11.46
N ILE A 162 12.62 9.32 11.65
CA ILE A 162 13.32 9.89 12.81
C ILE A 162 13.48 11.41 12.68
N ILE A 163 13.31 12.00 11.49
CA ILE A 163 13.41 13.44 11.31
C ILE A 163 12.34 14.10 12.17
N PRO A 164 12.70 14.77 13.28
CA PRO A 164 11.74 15.21 14.26
C PRO A 164 11.06 16.46 13.74
N LEU A 165 9.97 16.27 13.02
CA LEU A 165 8.95 17.29 12.93
C LEU A 165 8.13 17.18 14.21
N ILE A 166 7.96 18.29 14.94
CA ILE A 166 7.14 18.37 16.17
C ILE A 166 5.79 17.67 15.95
N GLU A 167 5.22 17.84 14.76
CA GLU A 167 3.98 17.22 14.30
C GLU A 167 4.00 15.68 14.41
N GLN A 168 5.10 15.03 14.02
CA GLN A 168 5.24 13.56 14.07
C GLN A 168 5.35 13.01 15.49
N SER A 169 5.85 13.80 16.43
CA SER A 169 5.87 13.42 17.86
C SER A 169 4.49 13.55 18.49
N VAL A 170 3.75 14.61 18.17
CA VAL A 170 2.39 14.85 18.69
C VAL A 170 1.41 13.81 18.18
N ALA A 171 1.56 13.35 16.93
CA ALA A 171 0.75 12.26 16.40
C ALA A 171 1.14 10.88 16.95
N GLY A 172 2.24 10.75 17.70
CA GLY A 172 2.76 9.47 18.20
C GLY A 172 3.39 8.57 17.13
N ILE A 173 3.60 9.08 15.91
CA ILE A 173 4.18 8.30 14.80
C ILE A 173 5.69 8.12 14.96
N SER A 174 6.42 9.16 15.36
CA SER A 174 7.88 9.09 15.56
C SER A 174 8.31 8.26 16.78
N THR A 175 7.39 8.11 17.76
CA THR A 175 7.57 7.35 19.01
C THR A 175 6.82 6.02 19.02
N GLY A 176 6.14 5.67 17.92
CA GLY A 176 5.31 4.47 17.81
C GLY A 176 5.94 3.38 16.94
N THR A 177 5.34 2.20 17.02
CA THR A 177 5.57 1.03 16.17
C THR A 177 4.21 0.49 15.70
N TRP A 178 4.21 -0.45 14.76
CA TRP A 178 2.99 -1.13 14.31
C TRP A 178 2.96 -2.56 14.82
N ASP A 179 1.85 -2.96 15.42
CA ASP A 179 1.50 -4.37 15.50
C ASP A 179 0.77 -4.78 14.22
N ILE A 180 1.35 -5.71 13.47
CA ILE A 180 0.93 -6.03 12.10
C ILE A 180 0.50 -7.49 12.03
N THR A 181 -0.69 -7.73 11.52
CA THR A 181 -1.15 -9.07 11.13
C THR A 181 -1.54 -9.10 9.66
N VAL A 182 -1.38 -10.27 9.06
CA VAL A 182 -1.88 -10.58 7.73
C VAL A 182 -2.67 -11.87 7.83
N ASP A 183 -3.98 -11.75 7.63
CA ASP A 183 -4.95 -12.81 7.90
C ASP A 183 -5.80 -13.11 6.66
N ASP A 184 -6.16 -14.38 6.49
CA ASP A 184 -7.22 -14.74 5.54
C ASP A 184 -8.59 -14.33 6.10
N ARG A 185 -9.21 -13.36 5.44
CA ARG A 185 -10.56 -12.84 5.70
C ARG A 185 -11.44 -12.95 4.47
N SER A 186 -11.10 -13.84 3.54
CA SER A 186 -11.67 -13.93 2.20
C SER A 186 -13.19 -14.00 2.17
N GLU A 187 -13.82 -14.77 3.05
CA GLU A 187 -15.29 -14.87 3.14
C GLU A 187 -15.95 -13.49 3.29
N LYS A 188 -15.42 -12.66 4.20
CA LYS A 188 -15.97 -11.33 4.49
C LYS A 188 -15.54 -10.31 3.45
N ASP A 189 -14.27 -10.32 3.09
CA ASP A 189 -13.65 -9.24 2.33
C ASP A 189 -14.01 -9.32 0.85
N ILE A 190 -14.11 -10.52 0.30
CA ILE A 190 -14.62 -10.72 -1.06
C ILE A 190 -16.08 -10.25 -1.15
N ALA A 191 -16.90 -10.48 -0.12
CA ALA A 191 -18.26 -9.96 -0.07
C ALA A 191 -18.28 -8.42 -0.09
N LEU A 192 -17.38 -7.76 0.64
CA LEU A 192 -17.21 -6.30 0.58
C LEU A 192 -16.83 -5.84 -0.84
N PHE A 193 -15.86 -6.48 -1.49
CA PHE A 193 -15.48 -6.14 -2.86
C PHE A 193 -16.65 -6.26 -3.83
N ARG A 194 -17.42 -7.36 -3.76
CA ARG A 194 -18.57 -7.59 -4.62
C ARG A 194 -19.69 -6.57 -4.40
N ALA A 195 -19.92 -6.17 -3.15
CA ALA A 195 -20.93 -5.19 -2.81
C ALA A 195 -20.57 -3.77 -3.28
N ASN A 196 -19.27 -3.44 -3.31
CA ASN A 196 -18.81 -2.07 -3.56
C ASN A 196 -18.31 -1.82 -4.99
N TYR A 197 -17.90 -2.86 -5.72
CA TYR A 197 -17.36 -2.75 -7.08
C TYR A 197 -18.16 -3.63 -8.05
N PRO A 198 -19.08 -3.05 -8.83
CA PRO A 198 -19.97 -3.81 -9.72
C PRO A 198 -19.23 -4.74 -10.68
N ALA A 199 -18.06 -4.33 -11.19
CA ALA A 199 -17.24 -5.16 -12.06
C ALA A 199 -16.77 -6.48 -11.42
N LEU A 200 -16.71 -6.57 -10.08
CA LEU A 200 -16.26 -7.75 -9.35
C LEU A 200 -17.41 -8.66 -8.89
N ALA A 201 -18.67 -8.24 -9.06
CA ALA A 201 -19.84 -8.89 -8.46
C ALA A 201 -19.97 -10.38 -8.84
N THR A 202 -19.64 -10.74 -10.08
CA THR A 202 -19.86 -12.08 -10.64
C THR A 202 -18.58 -12.78 -11.10
N ILE A 203 -17.44 -12.09 -11.06
CA ILE A 203 -16.17 -12.64 -11.55
C ILE A 203 -15.61 -13.65 -10.53
N PRO A 204 -15.00 -14.75 -10.99
CA PRO A 204 -14.23 -15.64 -10.12
C PRO A 204 -13.10 -14.88 -9.42
N ILE A 205 -13.07 -14.94 -8.09
CA ILE A 205 -12.00 -14.38 -7.26
C ILE A 205 -11.34 -15.54 -6.53
N ASN A 206 -10.06 -15.78 -6.83
CA ASN A 206 -9.30 -16.83 -6.17
C ASN A 206 -8.78 -16.30 -4.83
N SER A 207 -9.00 -17.02 -3.73
CA SER A 207 -8.32 -16.70 -2.47
C SER A 207 -6.94 -17.35 -2.48
N ASN A 208 -5.90 -16.54 -2.34
CA ASN A 208 -4.53 -16.97 -2.16
C ASN A 208 -3.86 -16.06 -1.12
N PRO A 209 -4.22 -16.20 0.17
CA PRO A 209 -3.76 -15.30 1.22
C PRO A 209 -2.24 -15.35 1.37
N LEU A 210 -1.65 -14.18 1.62
CA LEU A 210 -0.24 -14.07 1.95
C LEU A 210 0.07 -14.80 3.27
N PRO A 211 1.34 -15.21 3.48
CA PRO A 211 1.76 -15.75 4.77
C PRO A 211 1.59 -14.69 5.88
N SER A 212 1.47 -15.18 7.11
CA SER A 212 1.47 -14.31 8.29
C SER A 212 2.72 -13.45 8.34
N PHE A 213 2.56 -12.24 8.87
CA PHE A 213 3.64 -11.26 8.99
C PHE A 213 4.79 -11.76 9.88
N ASP A 214 6.01 -11.77 9.35
CA ASP A 214 7.21 -12.07 10.13
C ASP A 214 7.84 -10.78 10.66
N ARG A 215 7.44 -10.41 11.88
CA ARG A 215 8.00 -9.25 12.59
C ARG A 215 9.51 -9.36 12.79
N ALA A 216 10.03 -10.56 13.07
CA ALA A 216 11.45 -10.74 13.38
C ALA A 216 12.35 -10.53 12.16
N ALA A 217 11.86 -10.83 10.96
CA ALA A 217 12.58 -10.53 9.72
C ALA A 217 12.83 -9.03 9.52
N LEU A 218 11.94 -8.17 10.05
CA LEU A 218 11.93 -6.72 9.88
C LEU A 218 12.59 -5.93 11.01
N GLN A 219 12.71 -6.53 12.19
CA GLN A 219 13.20 -5.89 13.43
C GLN A 219 14.72 -5.59 13.45
N ARG A 220 15.43 -5.64 12.33
CA ARG A 220 16.91 -5.56 12.28
C ARG A 220 17.44 -4.14 12.17
#